data_AF-A0A7W0KCF2-F1
#
_entry.id   AF-A0A7W0KCF2-F1
#
_cell.length_a   1.000
_cell.length_b   1.000
_cell.length_c   1.000
_cell.angle_alpha   90.00
_cell.angle_beta   90.00
_cell.angle_gamma   90.00
#
_symmetry.space_group_name_H-M   'P 1'
#
loop_
_entity.id
_entity.type
_entity.pdbx_description
1 polymer ?
#
loop_
_entity_poly.entity_id
_entity_poly.type
_entity_poly.pdbx_seq_one_letter_code
_entity_poly.pdbx_strand_id
1 'polypeptide(L)'
;MYWTKKHVMVCTAVHCNQKGGMDVAGRLRLAVLRKGLDAEILVNNCGTIDLCDCGPNIVVYPDNVIYNGVTVKDIPEIMTHLEGGPVVERLVLSSTSSAELGRKGYYAEALTHKGGLPPDDAGELAGKHGFDEGWIAEQLRRGFMARKPDAESGEDRIQVTKKARDRYSL
;
A
#
# COMPACT_ATOMS: atom_id res chain seq x y z
N MET A 1 12.00 22.29 -9.56
CA MET A 1 12.54 20.97 -9.16
C MET A 1 13.95 21.09 -8.57
N TYR A 2 14.92 21.72 -9.25
CA TYR A 2 16.29 21.83 -8.71
C TYR A 2 16.41 22.56 -7.36
N TRP A 3 15.49 23.48 -7.06
CA TRP A 3 15.54 24.34 -5.88
C TRP A 3 14.59 23.92 -4.75
N THR A 4 13.81 22.85 -4.93
CA THR A 4 12.86 22.38 -3.90
C THR A 4 13.59 21.54 -2.87
N LYS A 5 13.34 21.80 -1.58
CA LYS A 5 13.92 21.05 -0.46
C LYS A 5 13.33 19.66 -0.32
N LYS A 6 12.03 19.50 -0.59
CA LYS A 6 11.36 18.19 -0.56
C LYS A 6 10.67 17.88 -1.88
N HIS A 7 10.79 16.65 -2.36
CA HIS A 7 10.02 16.11 -3.47
C HIS A 7 9.10 15.00 -2.95
N VAL A 8 7.80 15.24 -3.09
CA VAL A 8 6.73 14.38 -2.61
C VAL A 8 6.05 13.76 -3.82
N MET A 9 6.22 12.45 -3.99
CA MET A 9 5.64 11.70 -5.09
C MET A 9 4.44 10.90 -4.59
N VAL A 10 3.25 11.20 -5.09
CA VAL A 10 2.02 10.49 -4.76
C VAL A 10 1.73 9.46 -5.86
N CYS A 11 1.68 8.18 -5.52
CA CYS A 11 1.35 7.13 -6.47
C CYS A 11 -0.11 7.24 -6.89
N THR A 12 -0.32 7.39 -8.20
CA THR A 12 -1.65 7.53 -8.82
C THR A 12 -1.92 6.45 -9.87
N ALA A 13 -1.11 5.39 -9.88
CA ALA A 13 -1.39 4.20 -10.67
C ALA A 13 -2.70 3.52 -10.23
N VAL A 14 -3.23 2.64 -11.09
CA VAL A 14 -4.58 2.07 -11.02
C VAL A 14 -5.02 1.67 -9.60
N HIS A 15 -4.22 0.88 -8.87
CA HIS A 15 -4.59 0.40 -7.53
C HIS A 15 -4.64 1.52 -6.47
N CYS A 16 -3.71 2.47 -6.52
CA CYS A 16 -3.72 3.62 -5.61
C CYS A 16 -4.87 4.57 -5.98
N ASN A 17 -5.12 4.78 -7.28
CA ASN A 17 -6.19 5.66 -7.73
C ASN A 17 -7.58 5.14 -7.35
N GLN A 18 -7.81 3.83 -7.44
CA GLN A 18 -9.04 3.20 -6.95
C GLN A 18 -9.31 3.40 -5.45
N LYS A 19 -8.30 3.83 -4.69
CA LYS A 19 -8.39 4.15 -3.26
C LYS A 19 -8.24 5.65 -2.98
N GLY A 20 -8.42 6.50 -3.99
CA GLY A 20 -8.38 7.96 -3.84
C GLY A 20 -6.99 8.57 -3.97
N GLY A 21 -6.03 7.90 -4.61
CA GLY A 21 -4.67 8.42 -4.82
C GLY A 21 -4.63 9.81 -5.49
N MET A 22 -5.50 10.05 -6.47
CA MET A 22 -5.62 11.38 -7.09
C MET A 22 -6.18 12.44 -6.13
N ASP A 23 -7.14 12.07 -5.27
CA ASP A 23 -7.67 12.98 -4.25
C ASP A 23 -6.61 13.34 -3.21
N VAL A 24 -5.82 12.35 -2.77
CA VAL A 24 -4.67 12.54 -1.89
C VAL A 24 -3.66 13.51 -2.52
N ALA A 25 -3.29 13.28 -3.78
CA ALA A 25 -2.36 14.16 -4.51
C ALA A 25 -2.89 15.61 -4.61
N GLY A 26 -4.15 15.78 -5.01
CA GLY A 26 -4.78 17.09 -5.15
C GLY A 26 -4.89 17.83 -3.81
N ARG A 27 -5.35 17.14 -2.76
CA ARG A 27 -5.52 17.72 -1.41
C ARG A 27 -4.19 18.11 -0.80
N LEU A 28 -3.15 17.29 -0.98
CA LEU A 28 -1.81 17.58 -0.50
C LEU A 28 -1.20 18.79 -1.24
N ARG A 29 -1.31 18.83 -2.57
CA ARG A 29 -0.84 19.98 -3.38
C ARG A 29 -1.52 21.29 -2.96
N LEU A 30 -2.84 21.25 -2.76
CA LEU A 30 -3.58 22.41 -2.28
C LEU A 30 -3.17 22.82 -0.85
N ALA A 31 -2.84 21.86 0.01
CA ALA A 31 -2.37 22.16 1.37
C ALA A 31 -0.99 22.85 1.36
N VAL A 32 -0.06 22.39 0.54
CA VAL A 32 1.25 23.02 0.32
C VAL A 32 1.08 24.44 -0.21
N LEU A 33 0.25 24.63 -1.24
CA LEU A 33 -0.01 25.95 -1.84
C LEU A 33 -0.64 26.93 -0.83
N ARG A 34 -1.63 26.49 -0.04
CA ARG A 34 -2.30 27.34 0.97
C ARG A 34 -1.34 27.82 2.06
N LYS A 35 -0.25 27.10 2.30
CA LYS A 35 0.79 27.49 3.25
C LYS A 35 1.93 28.29 2.62
N GLY A 36 1.90 28.55 1.31
CA GLY A 36 2.96 29.25 0.59
C GLY A 36 4.28 28.47 0.53
N LEU A 37 4.21 27.13 0.62
CA LEU A 37 5.39 26.25 0.66
C LEU A 37 5.72 25.62 -0.69
N ASP A 38 5.01 25.99 -1.77
CA ASP A 38 5.15 25.41 -3.11
C ASP A 38 6.47 25.77 -3.81
N ALA A 39 7.21 26.75 -3.30
CA ALA A 39 8.60 27.00 -3.69
C ALA A 39 9.59 25.97 -3.10
N GLU A 40 9.28 25.41 -1.93
CA GLU A 40 10.16 24.51 -1.18
C GLU A 40 9.77 23.04 -1.28
N ILE A 41 8.48 22.75 -1.44
CA ILE A 41 7.92 21.40 -1.48
C ILE A 41 7.24 21.19 -2.83
N LEU A 42 7.76 20.26 -3.62
CA LEU A 42 7.14 19.85 -4.87
C LEU A 42 6.29 18.60 -4.66
N VAL A 43 4.99 18.71 -4.91
CA VAL A 43 4.06 17.56 -4.89
C VAL A 43 3.71 17.17 -6.32
N ASN A 44 4.19 16.01 -6.75
CA ASN A 44 3.92 15.43 -8.05
C ASN A 44 3.18 14.10 -7.90
N ASN A 45 2.33 13.78 -8.87
CA ASN A 45 1.87 12.42 -9.02
C ASN A 45 2.93 11.58 -9.74
N CYS A 46 2.94 10.28 -9.48
CA CYS A 46 3.79 9.32 -10.18
C CYS A 46 3.00 8.07 -10.58
N GLY A 47 3.63 7.24 -11.41
CA GLY A 47 3.17 5.89 -11.74
C GLY A 47 3.30 4.93 -10.57
N THR A 48 3.32 3.63 -10.87
CA THR A 48 3.53 2.60 -9.83
C THR A 48 4.93 2.72 -9.23
N ILE A 49 5.02 2.45 -7.93
CA ILE A 49 6.27 2.24 -7.19
C ILE A 49 6.38 0.78 -6.70
N ASP A 50 5.60 -0.11 -7.31
CA ASP A 50 5.49 -1.55 -7.05
C ASP A 50 4.97 -1.96 -5.67
N LEU A 51 4.43 -0.98 -4.93
CA LEU A 51 3.74 -1.13 -3.65
C LEU A 51 2.21 -1.24 -3.79
N CYS A 52 1.77 -2.01 -4.78
CA CYS A 52 0.38 -2.01 -5.22
C CYS A 52 -0.62 -2.69 -4.26
N ASP A 53 -0.18 -3.46 -3.27
CA ASP A 53 -1.01 -4.19 -2.29
C ASP A 53 -1.41 -3.36 -1.06
N CYS A 54 -0.69 -2.27 -0.76
CA CYS A 54 -0.90 -1.44 0.43
C CYS A 54 -1.13 0.05 0.14
N GLY A 55 -1.26 0.47 -1.12
CA GLY A 55 -1.53 1.86 -1.47
C GLY A 55 -2.93 2.39 -1.06
N PRO A 56 -3.15 3.72 -1.09
CA PRO A 56 -2.33 4.75 -1.75
C PRO A 56 -0.98 5.02 -1.07
N ASN A 57 0.06 5.25 -1.87
CA ASN A 57 1.43 5.44 -1.36
C ASN A 57 1.97 6.84 -1.68
N ILE A 58 2.80 7.38 -0.79
CA ILE A 58 3.54 8.63 -0.97
C ILE A 58 5.01 8.37 -0.66
N VAL A 59 5.91 8.88 -1.50
CA VAL A 59 7.36 8.87 -1.26
C VAL A 59 7.82 10.31 -0.98
N VAL A 60 8.57 10.51 0.09
CA VAL A 60 9.14 11.82 0.47
C VAL A 60 10.66 11.75 0.40
N TYR A 61 11.23 12.54 -0.51
CA TYR A 61 12.67 12.77 -0.60
C TYR A 61 13.04 14.18 -0.12
N PRO A 62 14.19 14.39 0.53
CA PRO A 62 15.26 13.41 0.81
C PRO A 62 15.03 12.56 2.07
N ASP A 63 13.90 12.73 2.76
CA ASP A 63 13.60 12.09 4.05
C ASP A 63 13.61 10.55 4.01
N ASN A 64 13.57 9.94 2.81
CA ASN A 64 13.56 8.49 2.59
C ASN A 64 12.38 7.80 3.28
N VAL A 65 11.22 8.48 3.29
CA VAL A 65 9.99 7.98 3.91
C VAL A 65 9.02 7.53 2.82
N ILE A 66 8.45 6.35 3.00
CA ILE A 66 7.31 5.87 2.23
C ILE A 66 6.10 5.82 3.17
N TYR A 67 5.08 6.61 2.88
CA TYR A 67 3.77 6.45 3.51
C TYR A 67 2.90 5.50 2.68
N ASN A 68 2.18 4.61 3.34
CA ASN A 68 1.24 3.67 2.73
C ASN A 68 -0.16 3.81 3.34
N GLY A 69 -1.17 3.29 2.66
CA GLY A 69 -2.56 3.37 3.12
C GLY A 69 -3.09 4.81 3.31
N VAL A 70 -2.48 5.80 2.64
CA VAL A 70 -2.76 7.21 2.89
C VAL A 70 -4.17 7.58 2.42
N THR A 71 -4.89 8.33 3.26
CA THR A 71 -6.18 8.93 2.95
C THR A 71 -6.11 10.46 3.02
N VAL A 72 -7.16 11.14 2.53
CA VAL A 72 -7.26 12.60 2.63
C VAL A 72 -7.25 13.10 4.09
N LYS A 73 -7.69 12.26 5.04
CA LYS A 73 -7.71 12.62 6.48
C LYS A 73 -6.31 12.71 7.09
N ASP A 74 -5.33 12.04 6.48
CA ASP A 74 -3.94 12.01 6.96
C ASP A 74 -3.12 13.22 6.50
N ILE A 75 -3.64 14.01 5.54
CA ILE A 75 -2.94 15.16 4.96
C ILE A 75 -2.47 16.18 6.01
N PRO A 76 -3.25 16.54 7.06
CA PRO A 76 -2.76 17.45 8.09
C PRO A 76 -1.50 16.95 8.81
N GLU A 77 -1.44 15.66 9.17
CA GLU A 77 -0.26 15.07 9.82
C GLU A 77 0.94 15.01 8.86
N ILE A 78 0.69 14.64 7.60
CA ILE A 78 1.74 14.63 6.57
C ILE A 78 2.28 16.04 6.32
N MET A 79 1.43 17.08 6.32
CA MET A 79 1.88 18.46 6.21
C MET A 79 2.79 18.88 7.37
N THR A 80 2.46 18.48 8.60
CA THR A 80 3.34 18.70 9.77
C THR A 80 4.73 18.10 9.54
N HIS A 81 4.82 16.87 9.02
CA HIS A 81 6.09 16.26 8.64
C HIS A 81 6.83 17.05 7.54
N LEU A 82 6.10 17.47 6.50
CA LEU A 82 6.70 18.21 5.39
C LEU A 82 7.24 19.59 5.81
N GLU A 83 6.64 20.20 6.83
CA GLU A 83 7.07 21.46 7.47
C GLU A 83 8.27 21.29 8.41
N GLY A 84 8.80 20.07 8.58
CA GLY A 84 9.94 19.77 9.46
C GLY A 84 9.56 19.18 10.81
N GLY A 85 8.29 18.84 11.02
CA GLY A 85 7.83 18.06 12.16
C GLY A 85 8.15 16.57 12.06
N PRO A 86 7.71 15.76 13.05
CA PRO A 86 7.98 14.33 13.07
C PRO A 86 7.29 13.58 11.93
N VAL A 87 7.86 12.44 11.56
CA VAL A 87 7.28 11.49 10.61
C VAL A 87 5.99 10.88 11.17
N VAL A 88 5.03 10.60 10.29
CA VAL A 88 3.76 9.95 10.68
C VAL A 88 3.98 8.43 10.77
N GLU A 89 4.60 7.97 11.86
CA GLU A 89 5.10 6.59 12.02
C GLU A 89 4.07 5.50 11.70
N ARG A 90 2.80 5.68 12.07
CA ARG A 90 1.73 4.71 11.78
C ARG A 90 1.48 4.47 10.27
N LEU A 91 1.88 5.42 9.42
CA LEU A 91 1.75 5.33 7.96
C LEU A 91 3.05 4.88 7.29
N VAL A 92 4.17 4.84 8.02
CA VAL A 92 5.47 4.51 7.45
C VAL A 92 5.48 3.03 7.05
N LEU A 93 5.83 2.79 5.79
CA LEU A 93 6.15 1.46 5.32
C LEU A 93 7.64 1.20 5.51
N SER A 94 7.96 0.17 6.28
CA SER A 94 9.32 -0.38 6.37
C SER A 94 9.27 -1.90 6.22
N SER A 95 10.40 -2.49 5.81
CA SER A 95 10.57 -3.95 5.72
C SER A 95 10.42 -4.67 7.06
N THR A 96 10.46 -3.93 8.18
CA THR A 96 10.35 -4.45 9.54
C THR A 96 9.03 -4.06 10.22
N SER A 97 8.18 -3.29 9.56
CA SER A 97 6.87 -2.91 10.09
C SER A 97 5.99 -4.14 10.26
N SER A 98 5.18 -4.18 11.33
CA SER A 98 4.31 -5.33 11.63
C SER A 98 3.38 -5.67 10.47
N ALA A 99 2.84 -4.65 9.78
CA ALA A 99 1.97 -4.87 8.62
C ALA A 99 2.71 -5.48 7.42
N GLU A 100 3.96 -5.07 7.15
CA GLU A 100 4.73 -5.65 6.03
C GLU A 100 5.19 -7.07 6.33
N LEU A 101 5.61 -7.33 7.58
CA LEU A 101 5.92 -8.68 8.06
C LEU A 101 4.69 -9.58 8.00
N GLY A 102 3.52 -9.09 8.41
CA GLY A 102 2.25 -9.81 8.32
C GLY A 102 1.90 -10.17 6.88
N ARG A 103 2.00 -9.23 5.92
CA ARG A 103 1.71 -9.52 4.51
C ARG A 103 2.65 -10.59 3.96
N LYS A 104 3.96 -10.45 4.20
CA LYS A 104 4.96 -11.44 3.76
C LYS A 104 4.70 -12.81 4.41
N GLY A 105 4.39 -12.82 5.71
CA GLY A 105 4.08 -14.02 6.48
C GLY A 105 2.85 -14.75 5.94
N TYR A 106 1.76 -14.02 5.69
CA TYR A 106 0.55 -14.57 5.10
C TYR A 106 0.84 -15.25 3.77
N TYR A 107 1.51 -14.57 2.84
CA TYR A 107 1.80 -15.16 1.52
C TYR A 107 2.73 -16.36 1.61
N ALA A 108 3.75 -16.31 2.47
CA ALA A 108 4.67 -17.43 2.68
C ALA A 108 3.95 -18.65 3.26
N GLU A 109 3.09 -18.45 4.25
CA GLU A 109 2.32 -19.54 4.86
C GLU A 109 1.27 -20.10 3.89
N ALA A 110 0.53 -19.24 3.18
CA ALA A 110 -0.45 -19.65 2.20
C ALA A 110 0.15 -20.51 1.07
N LEU A 111 1.40 -20.26 0.67
CA LEU A 111 2.12 -21.05 -0.34
C LEU A 111 2.44 -22.48 0.12
N THR A 112 2.40 -22.77 1.42
CA THR A 112 2.56 -24.14 1.95
C THR A 112 1.35 -25.03 1.66
N HIS A 113 0.17 -24.43 1.41
CA HIS A 113 -1.06 -25.13 1.08
C HIS A 113 -1.14 -25.38 -0.42
N LYS A 114 -0.71 -26.57 -0.86
CA LYS A 114 -0.79 -27.00 -2.26
C LYS A 114 -2.24 -26.93 -2.77
N GLY A 115 -2.44 -26.29 -3.93
CA GLY A 115 -3.78 -26.09 -4.52
C GLY A 115 -4.49 -24.80 -4.08
N GLY A 116 -4.00 -24.13 -3.03
CA GLY A 116 -4.62 -22.94 -2.44
C GLY A 116 -5.50 -23.27 -1.25
N LEU A 117 -5.94 -22.22 -0.56
CA LEU A 117 -6.73 -22.31 0.67
C LEU A 117 -8.23 -22.28 0.35
N PRO A 118 -9.09 -23.01 1.07
CA PRO A 118 -10.50 -22.65 1.17
C PRO A 118 -10.68 -21.16 1.54
N PRO A 119 -11.78 -20.50 1.13
CA PRO A 119 -11.99 -19.08 1.45
C PRO A 119 -12.03 -18.79 2.95
N ASP A 120 -12.62 -19.68 3.74
CA ASP A 120 -12.75 -19.52 5.20
C ASP A 120 -11.36 -19.64 5.86
N ASP A 121 -10.61 -20.69 5.53
CA ASP A 121 -9.21 -20.87 5.99
C ASP A 121 -8.31 -19.70 5.59
N ALA A 122 -8.52 -19.11 4.40
CA ALA A 122 -7.79 -17.91 3.98
C ALA A 122 -8.10 -16.72 4.88
N GLY A 123 -9.37 -16.56 5.30
CA GLY A 123 -9.78 -15.55 6.28
C GLY A 123 -9.16 -15.77 7.65
N GLU A 124 -9.18 -17.01 8.16
CA GLU A 124 -8.56 -17.37 9.43
C GLU A 124 -7.04 -17.11 9.41
N LEU A 125 -6.37 -17.49 8.32
CA LEU A 125 -4.94 -17.23 8.12
C LEU A 125 -4.65 -15.73 8.06
N ALA A 126 -5.50 -14.93 7.40
CA ALA A 126 -5.38 -13.48 7.42
C ALA A 126 -5.46 -12.93 8.84
N GLY A 127 -6.41 -13.41 9.65
CA GLY A 127 -6.54 -13.06 11.07
C GLY A 127 -5.25 -13.32 11.86
N LYS A 128 -4.63 -14.49 11.66
CA LYS A 128 -3.34 -14.85 12.28
C LYS A 128 -2.20 -13.87 11.93
N HIS A 129 -2.24 -13.29 10.72
CA HIS A 129 -1.24 -12.34 10.23
C HIS A 129 -1.66 -10.86 10.41
N GLY A 130 -2.72 -10.59 11.17
CA GLY A 130 -3.15 -9.23 11.53
C GLY A 130 -4.05 -8.54 10.51
N PHE A 131 -4.74 -9.31 9.67
CA PHE A 131 -5.66 -8.80 8.65
C PHE A 131 -7.07 -9.36 8.81
N ASP A 132 -8.02 -8.72 8.13
CA ASP A 132 -9.43 -9.12 8.12
C ASP A 132 -9.86 -9.63 6.72
N GLU A 133 -11.12 -10.05 6.61
CA GLU A 133 -11.71 -10.45 5.33
C GLU A 133 -11.72 -9.31 4.30
N GLY A 134 -11.79 -8.06 4.75
CA GLY A 134 -11.70 -6.88 3.90
C GLY A 134 -10.36 -6.79 3.19
N TRP A 135 -9.27 -7.15 3.88
CA TRP A 135 -7.94 -7.26 3.29
C TRP A 135 -7.89 -8.38 2.24
N ILE A 136 -8.47 -9.56 2.52
CA ILE A 136 -8.54 -10.67 1.54
C ILE A 136 -9.24 -10.20 0.25
N ALA A 137 -10.43 -9.60 0.40
CA ALA A 137 -11.20 -9.07 -0.72
C ALA A 137 -10.40 -8.03 -1.52
N GLU A 138 -9.65 -7.18 -0.83
CA GLU A 138 -8.82 -6.16 -1.46
C GLU A 138 -7.63 -6.76 -2.22
N GLN A 139 -6.97 -7.79 -1.67
CA GLN A 139 -5.86 -8.47 -2.35
C GLN A 139 -6.32 -9.29 -3.56
N LEU A 140 -7.53 -9.87 -3.51
CA LEU A 140 -8.18 -10.47 -4.67
C LEU A 140 -8.44 -9.42 -5.76
N ARG A 141 -9.01 -8.28 -5.38
CA ARG A 141 -9.29 -7.16 -6.30
C ARG A 141 -8.02 -6.58 -6.92
N ARG A 142 -6.91 -6.57 -6.18
CA ARG A 142 -5.58 -6.09 -6.64
C ARG A 142 -4.78 -7.14 -7.41
N GLY A 143 -5.28 -8.38 -7.50
CA GLY A 143 -4.64 -9.49 -8.20
C GLY A 143 -3.37 -10.00 -7.50
N PHE A 144 -3.24 -9.81 -6.19
CA PHE A 144 -2.22 -10.46 -5.38
C PHE A 144 -2.64 -11.88 -4.98
N MET A 145 -3.95 -12.09 -4.83
CA MET A 145 -4.59 -13.40 -4.75
C MET A 145 -5.54 -13.61 -5.93
N ALA A 146 -5.85 -14.87 -6.23
CA ALA A 146 -6.86 -15.26 -7.20
C ALA A 146 -7.79 -16.31 -6.61
N ARG A 147 -9.08 -16.20 -6.91
CA ARG A 147 -10.07 -17.24 -6.64
C ARG A 147 -10.14 -18.16 -7.86
N LYS A 148 -9.87 -19.45 -7.67
CA LYS A 148 -9.92 -20.47 -8.72
C LYS A 148 -10.59 -21.74 -8.20
N PRO A 149 -11.39 -22.43 -9.02
CA PRO A 149 -11.91 -23.73 -8.63
C PRO A 149 -10.77 -24.73 -8.50
N ASP A 150 -10.85 -25.58 -7.49
CA ASP A 150 -10.02 -26.76 -7.35
C ASP A 150 -10.30 -27.74 -8.51
N ALA A 151 -9.25 -28.41 -9.00
CA ALA A 151 -9.35 -29.24 -10.19
C ALA A 151 -10.14 -30.53 -9.96
N GLU A 152 -10.16 -31.04 -8.73
CA GLU A 152 -10.81 -32.31 -8.38
C GLU A 152 -12.20 -32.08 -7.78
N SER A 153 -12.29 -31.22 -6.77
CA SER A 153 -13.54 -30.94 -6.05
C SER A 153 -14.41 -29.87 -6.71
N GLY A 154 -13.84 -29.01 -7.56
CA GLY A 154 -14.53 -27.85 -8.13
C GLY A 154 -14.79 -26.70 -7.15
N GLU A 155 -14.42 -26.87 -5.88
CA GLU A 155 -14.61 -25.87 -4.82
C GLU A 155 -13.69 -24.67 -5.00
N ASP A 156 -14.14 -23.49 -4.59
CA ASP A 156 -13.32 -22.28 -4.65
C ASP A 156 -12.06 -22.39 -3.79
N ARG A 157 -10.91 -22.01 -4.35
CA ARG A 157 -9.63 -21.89 -3.67
C ARG A 157 -9.02 -20.51 -3.86
N ILE A 158 -8.49 -19.95 -2.79
CA ILE A 158 -7.69 -18.74 -2.80
C ILE A 158 -6.23 -19.12 -3.02
N GLN A 159 -5.65 -18.63 -4.12
CA GLN A 159 -4.27 -18.90 -4.50
C GLN A 159 -3.44 -17.62 -4.51
N VAL A 160 -2.22 -17.72 -3.99
CA VAL A 160 -1.21 -16.66 -4.10
C VAL A 160 -0.74 -16.56 -5.55
N THR A 161 -0.81 -15.36 -6.13
CA THR A 161 -0.44 -15.13 -7.53
C THR A 161 1.07 -14.96 -7.72
N LYS A 162 1.53 -14.98 -8.98
CA LYS A 162 2.91 -14.59 -9.31
C LYS A 162 3.24 -13.17 -8.84
N LYS A 163 2.29 -12.23 -8.91
CA LYS A 163 2.48 -10.83 -8.50
C LYS A 163 2.85 -10.69 -7.02
N ALA A 164 2.20 -11.46 -6.15
CA ALA A 164 2.54 -11.50 -4.72
C ALA A 164 3.91 -12.13 -4.47
N ARG A 165 4.21 -13.24 -5.16
CA ARG A 165 5.51 -13.91 -5.08
C ARG A 165 6.67 -13.02 -5.52
N ASP A 166 6.53 -12.36 -6.67
CA ASP A 166 7.55 -11.43 -7.19
C ASP A 166 7.79 -10.27 -6.23
N ARG A 167 6.72 -9.71 -5.64
CA ARG A 167 6.81 -8.62 -4.66
C ARG A 167 7.59 -9.02 -3.40
N TYR A 168 7.33 -10.22 -2.89
CA TYR A 168 7.84 -10.67 -1.59
C TYR A 168 9.06 -11.59 -1.69
N SER A 169 9.52 -11.89 -2.91
CA SER A 169 10.58 -12.85 -3.22
C SER A 169 10.32 -14.23 -2.59
N LEU A 170 9.12 -14.77 -2.85
CA LEU A 170 8.63 -16.06 -2.36
C LEU A 170 8.48 -17.11 -3.47
#